data_AF-A0A3D3TQN2-F1
#
_entry.id   AF-A0A3D3TQN2-F1
#
_cell.length_a   1.000
_cell.length_b   1.000
_cell.length_c   1.000
_cell.angle_alpha   90.00
_cell.angle_beta   90.00
_cell.angle_gamma   90.00
#
_symmetry.space_group_name_H-M   'P 1'
#
loop_
_entity.id
_entity.type
_entity.pdbx_description
1 polymer ?
#
loop_
_entity_poly.entity_id
_entity_poly.type
_entity_poly.pdbx_seq_one_letter_code
_entity_poly.pdbx_strand_id
1 'polypeptide(L)'
;MKISKEDALMWFEFFAMLPEDEELMTKQQEIIYATFAQIEESIDHRNNALMSEIKDLKTLGNRTYFVGNERKFAMGCRSCLMGTGLSAIRKTNKCNIECKFCYNYGELEDQPPIGEGMWEIGGTKFYEKDIDLLLSIHKKPTGVCYVYLEPFMEIEKYYPVIKKFSEAGVHQHLYTNGTLATEETLKALAEAGLNEIRFNLGATNCADKVIKNIGLAKKYIKNVGIETPMTPEFFEGFFEKKEAILDTNLDFINC
;
A
#
# COMPACT_ATOMS: atom_id res chain seq x y z
N MET A 1 14.06 -8.90 -37.42
CA MET A 1 15.48 -8.54 -37.67
C MET A 1 16.29 -8.93 -36.43
N LYS A 2 17.51 -9.41 -36.58
CA LYS A 2 18.45 -9.58 -35.45
C LYS A 2 19.61 -8.61 -35.67
N ILE A 3 19.97 -7.86 -34.63
CA ILE A 3 21.03 -6.85 -34.64
C ILE A 3 22.12 -7.25 -33.63
N SER A 4 23.39 -7.02 -33.97
CA SER A 4 24.49 -7.25 -33.04
C SER A 4 24.50 -6.20 -31.93
N LYS A 5 25.16 -6.48 -30.80
CA LYS A 5 25.31 -5.47 -29.73
C LYS A 5 26.10 -4.26 -30.19
N GLU A 6 27.10 -4.47 -31.05
CA GLU A 6 27.95 -3.41 -31.61
C GLU A 6 27.15 -2.50 -32.54
N ASP A 7 26.38 -3.09 -33.46
CA ASP A 7 25.51 -2.31 -34.36
C ASP A 7 24.42 -1.57 -33.57
N ALA A 8 23.80 -2.25 -32.59
CA ALA A 8 22.78 -1.62 -31.74
C ALA A 8 23.35 -0.42 -30.99
N LEU A 9 24.55 -0.56 -30.39
CA LEU A 9 25.22 0.54 -29.70
C LEU A 9 25.50 1.71 -30.66
N MET A 10 26.11 1.44 -31.82
CA MET A 10 26.40 2.45 -32.83
C MET A 10 25.13 3.22 -33.25
N TRP A 11 24.02 2.51 -33.49
CA TRP A 11 22.76 3.15 -33.86
C TRP A 11 22.16 4.00 -32.75
N PHE A 12 22.21 3.54 -31.49
CA PHE A 12 21.71 4.30 -30.35
C PHE A 12 22.59 5.51 -30.01
N GLU A 13 23.90 5.43 -30.19
CA GLU A 13 24.80 6.58 -30.11
C GLU A 13 24.47 7.62 -31.19
N PHE A 14 24.21 7.16 -32.42
CA PHE A 14 23.74 8.04 -33.49
C PHE A 14 22.40 8.70 -33.15
N PHE A 15 21.42 7.93 -32.65
CA PHE A 15 20.11 8.48 -32.25
C PHE A 15 20.25 9.52 -31.13
N ALA A 16 21.16 9.32 -30.18
CA ALA A 16 21.40 10.28 -29.10
C ALA A 16 22.06 11.60 -29.58
N MET A 17 22.61 11.64 -30.80
CA MET A 17 23.17 12.85 -31.42
C MET A 17 22.17 13.61 -32.28
N LEU A 18 20.99 13.03 -32.56
CA LEU A 18 19.96 13.70 -33.34
C LEU A 18 19.29 14.82 -32.52
N PRO A 19 18.82 15.91 -33.17
CA PRO A 19 17.94 16.89 -32.53
C PRO A 19 16.69 16.21 -31.95
N GLU A 20 16.18 16.73 -30.83
CA GLU A 20 14.99 16.17 -30.15
C GLU A 20 13.72 16.17 -31.03
N ASP A 21 13.66 17.07 -32.00
CA ASP A 21 12.56 17.24 -32.96
C ASP A 21 12.73 16.42 -34.25
N GLU A 22 13.86 15.73 -34.43
CA GLU A 22 14.11 14.92 -35.62
C GLU A 22 13.31 13.61 -35.58
N GLU A 23 12.45 13.40 -36.57
CA GLU A 23 11.68 12.16 -36.68
C GLU A 23 12.54 11.01 -37.22
N LEU A 24 12.46 9.86 -36.55
CA LEU A 24 13.15 8.66 -36.97
C LEU A 24 12.47 8.01 -38.18
N MET A 25 13.26 7.75 -39.22
CA MET A 25 12.82 7.06 -40.44
C MET A 25 12.36 5.63 -40.13
N THR A 26 11.48 5.07 -40.97
CA THR A 26 10.95 3.70 -40.81
C THR A 26 12.04 2.66 -40.56
N LYS A 27 13.17 2.75 -41.27
CA LYS A 27 14.27 1.80 -41.10
C LYS A 27 14.97 1.92 -39.74
N GLN A 28 15.07 3.13 -39.21
CA GLN A 28 15.63 3.39 -37.88
C GLN A 28 14.68 2.89 -36.78
N GLN A 29 13.37 3.06 -36.97
CA GLN A 29 12.36 2.48 -36.08
C GLN A 29 12.44 0.94 -36.04
N GLU A 30 12.62 0.28 -37.18
CA GLU A 30 12.85 -1.18 -37.22
C GLU A 30 14.07 -1.60 -36.39
N ILE A 31 15.15 -0.81 -36.42
CA ILE A 31 16.37 -1.03 -35.64
C ILE A 31 16.11 -0.88 -34.15
N ILE A 32 15.39 0.17 -33.75
CA ILE A 32 15.01 0.41 -32.36
C ILE A 32 14.17 -0.74 -31.83
N TYR A 33 13.09 -1.11 -32.52
CA TYR A 33 12.22 -2.18 -32.07
C TYR A 33 12.90 -3.54 -32.04
N ALA A 34 13.79 -3.85 -33.00
CA ALA A 34 14.58 -5.07 -32.96
C ALA A 34 15.55 -5.09 -31.76
N THR A 35 16.17 -3.95 -31.45
CA THR A 35 17.05 -3.79 -30.30
C THR A 35 16.27 -3.99 -28.99
N PHE A 36 15.14 -3.30 -28.83
CA PHE A 36 14.28 -3.44 -27.65
C PHE A 36 13.78 -4.87 -27.47
N ALA A 37 13.28 -5.51 -28.52
CA ALA A 37 12.84 -6.90 -28.45
C ALA A 37 13.96 -7.86 -28.01
N GLN A 38 15.20 -7.64 -28.47
CA GLN A 38 16.36 -8.44 -28.05
C GLN A 38 16.79 -8.16 -26.59
N ILE A 39 16.66 -6.92 -26.14
CA ILE A 39 16.90 -6.55 -24.73
C ILE A 39 15.84 -7.21 -23.85
N GLU A 40 14.56 -7.07 -24.19
CA GLU A 40 13.43 -7.69 -23.49
C GLU A 40 13.61 -9.22 -23.42
N GLU A 41 13.89 -9.88 -24.55
CA GLU A 41 14.17 -11.33 -24.59
C GLU A 41 15.31 -11.74 -23.64
N SER A 42 16.40 -10.95 -23.61
CA SER A 42 17.53 -11.22 -22.71
C SER A 42 17.18 -10.99 -21.25
N ILE A 43 16.40 -9.97 -20.93
CA ILE A 43 15.95 -9.66 -19.57
C ILE A 43 14.95 -10.71 -19.09
N ASP A 44 13.99 -11.10 -19.92
CA ASP A 44 13.00 -12.13 -19.62
C ASP A 44 13.66 -13.48 -19.39
N HIS A 45 14.62 -13.87 -20.23
CA HIS A 45 15.40 -15.08 -20.00
C HIS A 45 16.11 -15.06 -18.64
N ARG A 46 16.76 -13.94 -18.30
CA ARG A 46 17.43 -13.79 -16.99
C ARG A 46 16.44 -13.84 -15.84
N ASN A 47 15.31 -13.15 -15.95
CA ASN A 47 14.27 -13.14 -14.93
C ASN A 47 13.68 -14.54 -14.74
N ASN A 48 13.40 -15.26 -15.82
CA ASN A 48 12.89 -16.64 -15.77
C ASN A 48 13.89 -17.59 -15.10
N ALA A 49 15.18 -17.47 -15.42
CA ALA A 49 16.22 -18.24 -14.73
C ALA A 49 16.22 -17.96 -13.22
N LEU A 50 16.27 -16.68 -12.82
CA LEU A 50 16.25 -16.29 -11.41
C LEU A 50 14.96 -16.72 -10.69
N MET A 51 13.80 -16.56 -11.32
CA MET A 51 12.52 -16.98 -10.76
C MET A 51 12.44 -18.50 -10.57
N SER A 52 13.06 -19.28 -11.47
CA SER A 52 13.11 -20.74 -11.35
C SER A 52 13.96 -21.23 -10.17
N GLU A 53 14.88 -20.40 -9.68
CA GLU A 53 15.67 -20.69 -8.48
C GLU A 53 14.88 -20.44 -7.18
N ILE A 54 13.77 -19.70 -7.24
CA ILE A 54 12.94 -19.41 -6.07
C ILE A 54 12.01 -20.59 -5.80
N LYS A 55 12.33 -21.33 -4.73
CA LYS A 55 11.52 -22.47 -4.28
C LYS A 55 10.09 -22.05 -3.95
N ASP A 56 9.12 -22.84 -4.42
CA ASP A 56 7.68 -22.69 -4.16
C ASP A 56 7.09 -21.34 -4.63
N LEU A 57 7.75 -20.68 -5.60
CA LEU A 57 7.24 -19.49 -6.26
C LEU A 57 5.94 -19.78 -7.00
N LYS A 58 4.95 -18.94 -6.78
CA LYS A 58 3.63 -19.02 -7.40
C LYS A 58 3.01 -17.64 -7.53
N THR A 59 1.86 -17.56 -8.18
CA THR A 59 1.15 -16.30 -8.38
C THR A 59 -0.18 -16.27 -7.65
N LEU A 60 -0.48 -15.14 -7.01
CA LEU A 60 -1.83 -14.81 -6.57
C LEU A 60 -2.60 -14.27 -7.77
N GLY A 61 -3.62 -15.01 -8.22
CA GLY A 61 -4.50 -14.60 -9.33
C GLY A 61 -3.77 -14.26 -10.63
N ASN A 62 -2.65 -14.94 -10.93
CA ASN A 62 -1.78 -14.68 -12.09
C ASN A 62 -1.25 -13.23 -12.19
N ARG A 63 -1.19 -12.51 -11.06
CA ARG A 63 -0.77 -11.10 -11.02
C ARG A 63 0.44 -10.85 -10.13
N THR A 64 0.44 -11.40 -8.93
CA THR A 64 1.47 -11.11 -7.93
C THR A 64 2.22 -12.37 -7.57
N TYR A 65 3.54 -12.38 -7.77
CA TYR A 65 4.39 -13.47 -7.31
C TYR A 65 4.49 -13.48 -5.78
N PHE A 66 4.42 -14.67 -5.18
CA PHE A 66 4.61 -14.85 -3.75
C PHE A 66 5.12 -16.26 -3.42
N VAL A 67 5.72 -16.39 -2.24
CA VAL A 67 6.09 -17.66 -1.62
C VAL A 67 5.33 -17.77 -0.29
N GLY A 68 4.93 -18.99 0.09
CA GLY A 68 4.28 -19.27 1.37
C GLY A 68 2.79 -19.61 1.26
N ASN A 69 2.08 -19.52 2.38
CA ASN A 69 0.69 -19.95 2.48
C ASN A 69 -0.28 -18.83 2.04
N GLU A 70 -1.03 -19.07 0.97
CA GLU A 70 -2.00 -18.11 0.42
C GLU A 70 -3.08 -17.72 1.44
N ARG A 71 -3.46 -18.64 2.35
CA ARG A 71 -4.47 -18.36 3.38
C ARG A 71 -3.98 -17.37 4.46
N LYS A 72 -2.67 -17.16 4.55
CA LYS A 72 -2.06 -16.17 5.46
C LYS A 72 -1.84 -14.81 4.80
N PHE A 73 -2.18 -14.67 3.51
CA PHE A 73 -2.05 -13.40 2.81
C PHE A 73 -3.09 -12.40 3.34
N ALA A 74 -2.64 -11.20 3.75
CA ALA A 74 -3.53 -10.20 4.32
C ALA A 74 -4.64 -9.80 3.32
N MET A 75 -5.89 -9.81 3.78
CA MET A 75 -7.05 -9.57 2.93
C MET A 75 -7.07 -8.15 2.36
N GLY A 76 -6.62 -7.14 3.14
CA GLY A 76 -6.43 -5.79 2.62
C GLY A 76 -5.47 -5.75 1.42
N CYS A 77 -4.34 -6.46 1.49
CA CYS A 77 -3.37 -6.52 0.37
C CYS A 77 -3.96 -7.22 -0.84
N ARG A 78 -4.71 -8.32 -0.64
CA ARG A 78 -5.39 -9.03 -1.73
C ARG A 78 -6.38 -8.11 -2.47
N SER A 79 -7.12 -7.29 -1.73
CA SER A 79 -8.06 -6.33 -2.31
C SER A 79 -7.36 -5.33 -3.25
N CYS A 80 -6.21 -4.78 -2.80
CA CYS A 80 -5.43 -3.83 -3.58
C CYS A 80 -4.75 -4.48 -4.81
N LEU A 81 -4.06 -5.61 -4.62
CA LEU A 81 -3.29 -6.28 -5.68
C LEU A 81 -4.17 -6.84 -6.81
N MET A 82 -5.39 -7.27 -6.49
CA MET A 82 -6.32 -7.78 -7.50
C MET A 82 -7.04 -6.66 -8.25
N GLY A 83 -6.87 -5.39 -7.86
CA GLY A 83 -7.53 -4.24 -8.50
C GLY A 83 -9.05 -4.25 -8.35
N THR A 84 -9.57 -4.97 -7.34
CA THR A 84 -11.00 -5.06 -7.05
C THR A 84 -11.40 -4.27 -5.80
N GLY A 85 -10.42 -3.74 -5.06
CA GLY A 85 -10.62 -2.82 -3.95
C GLY A 85 -10.75 -1.37 -4.37
N LEU A 86 -11.14 -0.54 -3.40
CA LEU A 86 -11.07 0.91 -3.50
C LEU A 86 -9.91 1.38 -2.60
N SER A 87 -8.84 1.82 -3.26
CA SER A 87 -7.48 1.77 -2.69
C SER A 87 -7.17 2.80 -1.61
N ALA A 88 -7.89 3.94 -1.56
CA ALA A 88 -7.62 4.98 -0.57
C ALA A 88 -8.86 5.79 -0.23
N ILE A 89 -9.16 5.86 1.07
CA ILE A 89 -10.18 6.70 1.68
C ILE A 89 -9.49 7.55 2.74
N ARG A 90 -9.71 8.87 2.71
CA ARG A 90 -9.21 9.79 3.75
C ARG A 90 -10.28 10.79 4.22
N LYS A 91 -10.23 11.10 5.51
CA LYS A 91 -11.00 12.19 6.13
C LYS A 91 -10.12 13.31 6.66
N THR A 92 -8.99 12.95 7.25
CA THR A 92 -8.09 13.91 7.87
C THR A 92 -7.08 14.46 6.87
N ASN A 93 -6.65 15.69 7.13
CA ASN A 93 -5.50 16.33 6.47
C ASN A 93 -4.37 16.61 7.47
N LYS A 94 -4.35 15.93 8.62
CA LYS A 94 -3.35 16.17 9.68
C LYS A 94 -2.66 14.89 10.14
N CYS A 95 -1.41 15.03 10.56
CA CYS A 95 -0.62 13.98 11.21
C CYS A 95 0.05 14.58 12.44
N ASN A 96 0.19 13.81 13.51
CA ASN A 96 0.87 14.24 14.74
C ASN A 96 2.36 13.90 14.79
N ILE A 97 2.92 13.32 13.73
CA ILE A 97 4.33 12.97 13.60
C ILE A 97 4.85 13.26 12.20
N GLU A 98 6.14 13.55 12.10
CA GLU A 98 6.83 13.86 10.84
C GLU A 98 7.87 12.78 10.53
N CYS A 99 7.44 11.72 9.84
CA CYS A 99 8.32 10.60 9.50
C CYS A 99 9.25 10.98 8.33
N LYS A 100 10.55 10.66 8.42
CA LYS A 100 11.53 10.92 7.34
C LYS A 100 11.17 10.30 5.98
N PHE A 101 10.39 9.23 5.99
CA PHE A 101 9.92 8.51 4.80
C PHE A 101 8.49 8.93 4.38
N CYS A 102 7.90 9.94 5.01
CA CYS A 102 6.55 10.40 4.67
C CYS A 102 6.53 11.04 3.28
N TYR A 103 5.55 10.68 2.46
CA TYR A 103 5.32 11.34 1.17
C TYR A 103 5.03 12.85 1.30
N ASN A 104 4.53 13.28 2.46
CA ASN A 104 4.19 14.67 2.76
C ASN A 104 5.22 15.33 3.72
N TYR A 105 6.44 14.79 3.80
CA TYR A 105 7.50 15.34 4.65
C TYR A 105 7.79 16.79 4.27
N GLY A 106 7.84 17.70 5.25
CA GLY A 106 8.02 19.13 5.02
C GLY A 106 6.76 19.88 4.54
N GLU A 107 5.65 19.21 4.28
CA GLU A 107 4.40 19.80 3.77
C GLU A 107 3.17 19.41 4.61
N LEU A 108 3.37 18.92 5.84
CA LEU A 108 2.28 18.40 6.69
C LEU A 108 1.23 19.47 7.06
N GLU A 109 1.66 20.71 7.28
CA GLU A 109 0.77 21.82 7.65
C GLU A 109 0.00 22.38 6.44
N ASP A 110 0.51 22.16 5.22
CA ASP A 110 -0.05 22.67 3.97
C ASP A 110 -0.97 21.65 3.27
N GLN A 111 -1.25 20.51 3.90
CA GLN A 111 -2.12 19.49 3.34
C GLN A 111 -3.55 20.03 3.20
N PRO A 112 -4.14 20.01 1.99
CA PRO A 112 -5.46 20.59 1.77
C PRO A 112 -6.54 19.80 2.52
N PRO A 113 -7.51 20.48 3.17
CA PRO A 113 -8.62 19.82 3.83
C PRO A 113 -9.56 19.15 2.81
N ILE A 114 -10.27 18.11 3.26
CA ILE A 114 -11.25 17.42 2.41
C ILE A 114 -12.48 18.29 2.19
N GLY A 115 -13.04 18.83 3.27
CA GLY A 115 -14.31 19.56 3.28
C GLY A 115 -15.24 19.07 4.38
N GLU A 116 -16.13 19.94 4.84
CA GLU A 116 -17.09 19.62 5.89
C GLU A 116 -18.08 18.55 5.41
N GLY A 117 -18.31 17.52 6.23
CA GLY A 117 -19.18 16.38 5.88
C GLY A 117 -18.71 15.51 4.70
N MET A 118 -17.54 15.80 4.12
CA MET A 118 -17.02 15.10 2.95
C MET A 118 -15.91 14.09 3.30
N TRP A 119 -15.77 13.10 2.44
CA TRP A 119 -14.72 12.09 2.42
C TRP A 119 -14.06 12.08 1.06
N GLU A 120 -12.74 11.94 1.01
CA GLU A 120 -12.05 11.69 -0.23
C GLU A 120 -11.92 10.18 -0.42
N ILE A 121 -12.44 9.69 -1.54
CA ILE A 121 -12.59 8.28 -1.87
C ILE A 121 -12.07 8.14 -3.31
N GLY A 122 -10.92 7.48 -3.48
CA GLY A 122 -10.31 7.27 -4.80
C GLY A 122 -10.00 8.57 -5.57
N GLY A 123 -9.60 9.63 -4.87
CA GLY A 123 -9.26 10.93 -5.47
C GLY A 123 -10.45 11.85 -5.78
N THR A 124 -11.68 11.43 -5.44
CA THR A 124 -12.88 12.26 -5.57
C THR A 124 -13.52 12.50 -4.19
N LYS A 125 -14.22 13.63 -4.02
CA LYS A 125 -14.89 13.99 -2.76
C LYS A 125 -16.37 13.65 -2.79
N PHE A 126 -16.85 12.98 -1.76
CA PHE A 126 -18.26 12.60 -1.59
C PHE A 126 -18.75 12.99 -0.20
N TYR A 127 -20.03 13.37 -0.07
CA TYR A 127 -20.61 13.53 1.26
C TYR A 127 -20.83 12.18 1.93
N GLU A 128 -20.68 12.15 3.25
CA GLU A 128 -20.93 10.96 4.06
C GLU A 128 -22.36 10.40 3.88
N LYS A 129 -23.34 11.29 3.72
CA LYS A 129 -24.76 10.93 3.48
C LYS A 129 -24.97 10.20 2.15
N ASP A 130 -24.09 10.40 1.17
CA ASP A 130 -24.22 9.83 -0.18
C ASP A 130 -23.55 8.44 -0.29
N ILE A 131 -22.76 8.02 0.71
CA ILE A 131 -22.03 6.74 0.69
C ILE A 131 -22.98 5.54 0.50
N ASP A 132 -24.15 5.55 1.14
CA ASP A 132 -25.11 4.44 1.01
C ASP A 132 -25.64 4.33 -0.42
N LEU A 133 -25.89 5.48 -1.07
CA LEU A 133 -26.28 5.54 -2.47
C LEU A 133 -25.16 4.98 -3.36
N LEU A 134 -23.91 5.42 -3.16
CA LEU A 134 -22.75 4.93 -3.92
C LEU A 134 -22.60 3.40 -3.83
N LEU A 135 -22.79 2.84 -2.63
CA LEU A 135 -22.71 1.39 -2.38
C LEU A 135 -23.90 0.61 -2.96
N SER A 136 -25.03 1.28 -3.21
CA SER A 136 -26.24 0.65 -3.77
C SER A 136 -26.24 0.59 -5.30
N ILE A 137 -25.61 1.55 -5.98
CA ILE A 137 -25.66 1.69 -7.45
C ILE A 137 -24.45 1.09 -8.15
N HIS A 138 -23.32 0.94 -7.45
CA HIS A 138 -22.09 0.40 -8.01
C HIS A 138 -21.81 -1.03 -7.53
N LYS A 139 -21.03 -1.77 -8.32
CA LYS A 139 -20.44 -3.03 -7.84
C LYS A 139 -19.54 -2.71 -6.65
N LYS A 140 -19.85 -3.31 -5.50
CA LYS A 140 -19.11 -3.08 -4.27
C LYS A 140 -17.63 -3.50 -4.43
N PRO A 141 -16.67 -2.71 -3.92
CA PRO A 141 -15.28 -3.12 -3.90
C PRO A 141 -15.08 -4.31 -2.96
N THR A 142 -14.06 -5.12 -3.21
CA THR A 142 -13.69 -6.22 -2.30
C THR A 142 -13.17 -5.72 -0.96
N GLY A 143 -12.68 -4.48 -0.91
CA GLY A 143 -12.23 -3.85 0.31
C GLY A 143 -11.86 -2.38 0.13
N VAL A 144 -11.80 -1.67 1.25
CA VAL A 144 -11.40 -0.25 1.37
C VAL A 144 -10.26 -0.08 2.34
N CYS A 145 -9.48 0.97 2.12
CA CYS A 145 -8.30 1.31 2.89
C CYS A 145 -8.44 2.73 3.48
N TYR A 146 -8.36 2.85 4.80
CA TYR A 146 -8.24 4.14 5.48
C TYR A 146 -6.76 4.49 5.63
N VAL A 147 -6.30 5.41 4.79
CA VAL A 147 -4.89 5.77 4.61
C VAL A 147 -4.77 7.28 4.42
N TYR A 148 -3.52 7.77 4.41
CA TYR A 148 -3.11 9.18 4.50
C TYR A 148 -3.07 9.74 5.91
N LEU A 149 -1.92 10.34 6.23
CA LEU A 149 -1.65 11.05 7.48
C LEU A 149 -2.04 10.21 8.71
N GLU A 150 -2.63 10.78 9.76
CA GLU A 150 -3.00 9.99 10.95
C GLU A 150 -4.52 9.99 11.18
N PRO A 151 -5.22 8.89 10.83
CA PRO A 151 -6.66 8.74 11.11
C PRO A 151 -7.03 9.01 12.57
N PHE A 152 -6.16 8.68 13.53
CA PHE A 152 -6.43 8.90 14.95
C PHE A 152 -6.50 10.37 15.39
N MET A 153 -6.15 11.32 14.51
CA MET A 153 -6.39 12.74 14.76
C MET A 153 -7.90 13.08 14.84
N GLU A 154 -8.74 12.28 14.18
CA GLU A 154 -10.18 12.50 14.09
C GLU A 154 -10.94 11.17 14.02
N ILE A 155 -10.52 10.17 14.81
CA ILE A 155 -10.96 8.77 14.68
C ILE A 155 -12.47 8.60 14.81
N GLU A 156 -13.13 9.43 15.60
CA GLU A 156 -14.57 9.37 15.86
C GLU A 156 -15.38 9.60 14.58
N LYS A 157 -14.82 10.36 13.62
CA LYS A 157 -15.45 10.57 12.32
C LYS A 157 -15.45 9.30 11.47
N TYR A 158 -14.53 8.36 11.70
CA TYR A 158 -14.42 7.14 10.90
C TYR A 158 -15.49 6.11 11.27
N TYR A 159 -15.98 6.08 12.51
CA TYR A 159 -16.90 5.02 12.96
C TYR A 159 -18.19 4.88 12.11
N PRO A 160 -18.92 5.97 11.78
CA PRO A 160 -20.13 5.85 10.95
C PRO A 160 -19.83 5.31 9.54
N VAL A 161 -18.73 5.75 8.94
CA VAL A 161 -18.33 5.29 7.61
C VAL A 161 -17.87 3.84 7.63
N ILE A 162 -17.09 3.44 8.63
CA ILE A 162 -16.69 2.04 8.83
C ILE A 162 -17.93 1.15 8.95
N LYS A 163 -18.93 1.60 9.71
CA LYS A 163 -20.18 0.86 9.86
C LYS A 163 -20.90 0.66 8.52
N LYS A 164 -21.03 1.71 7.69
CA LYS A 164 -21.64 1.62 6.35
C LYS A 164 -20.95 0.59 5.45
N PHE A 165 -19.62 0.61 5.39
CA PHE A 165 -18.86 -0.37 4.60
C PHE A 165 -18.94 -1.78 5.18
N SER A 166 -18.99 -1.91 6.52
CA SER A 166 -19.16 -3.19 7.21
C SER A 166 -20.51 -3.83 6.88
N GLU A 167 -21.60 -3.07 6.99
CA GLU A 167 -22.96 -3.50 6.62
C GLU A 167 -23.07 -3.86 5.14
N ALA A 168 -22.28 -3.20 4.28
CA ALA A 168 -22.20 -3.53 2.86
C ALA A 168 -21.41 -4.81 2.57
N GLY A 169 -20.70 -5.38 3.54
CA GLY A 169 -19.87 -6.58 3.40
C GLY A 169 -18.51 -6.32 2.74
N VAL A 170 -18.01 -5.09 2.80
CA VAL A 170 -16.74 -4.67 2.21
C VAL A 170 -15.61 -4.86 3.24
N HIS A 171 -14.50 -5.51 2.89
CA HIS A 171 -13.37 -5.69 3.81
C HIS A 171 -12.66 -4.36 4.08
N GLN A 172 -12.36 -4.06 5.34
CA GLN A 172 -11.83 -2.76 5.73
C GLN A 172 -10.49 -2.90 6.43
N HIS A 173 -9.52 -2.09 6.02
CA HIS A 173 -8.23 -1.99 6.70
C HIS A 173 -7.86 -0.53 6.96
N LEU A 174 -7.34 -0.24 8.14
CA LEU A 174 -6.97 1.11 8.58
C LEU A 174 -5.50 1.17 8.98
N TYR A 175 -4.81 2.22 8.56
CA TYR A 175 -3.42 2.50 8.89
C TYR A 175 -3.32 3.51 10.04
N THR A 176 -2.37 3.30 10.94
CA THR A 176 -2.08 4.26 12.02
C THR A 176 -0.61 4.19 12.42
N ASN A 177 -0.05 5.31 12.86
CA ASN A 177 1.23 5.35 13.57
C ASN A 177 1.12 4.81 15.01
N GLY A 178 -0.10 4.64 15.52
CA GLY A 178 -0.40 3.98 16.79
C GLY A 178 -0.15 4.82 18.04
N THR A 179 0.39 6.04 17.92
CA THR A 179 0.73 6.88 19.07
C THR A 179 -0.50 7.39 19.84
N LEU A 180 -1.60 7.61 19.12
CA LEU A 180 -2.87 8.12 19.63
C LEU A 180 -3.90 7.02 19.89
N ALA A 181 -3.59 5.75 19.56
CA ALA A 181 -4.48 4.64 19.82
C ALA A 181 -4.64 4.39 21.33
N THR A 182 -5.89 4.15 21.74
CA THR A 182 -6.29 3.80 23.11
C THR A 182 -7.18 2.56 23.10
N GLU A 183 -7.43 1.97 24.27
CA GLU A 183 -8.33 0.82 24.36
C GLU A 183 -9.74 1.14 23.88
N GLU A 184 -10.24 2.31 24.27
CA GLU A 184 -11.59 2.78 23.97
C GLU A 184 -11.78 2.99 22.47
N THR A 185 -10.80 3.63 21.81
CA THR A 185 -10.85 3.89 20.36
C THR A 185 -10.71 2.58 19.55
N LEU A 186 -9.84 1.67 19.97
CA LEU A 186 -9.71 0.35 19.33
C LEU A 186 -10.98 -0.51 19.49
N LYS A 187 -11.63 -0.45 20.65
CA LYS A 187 -12.91 -1.12 20.88
C LYS A 187 -14.01 -0.51 20.02
N ALA A 188 -14.08 0.83 19.92
CA ALA A 188 -15.05 1.51 19.07
C ALA A 188 -14.87 1.17 17.58
N LEU A 189 -13.63 1.05 17.09
CA LEU A 189 -13.35 0.58 15.73
C LEU A 189 -13.85 -0.86 15.50
N ALA A 190 -13.64 -1.75 16.47
CA ALA A 190 -14.15 -3.12 16.39
C ALA A 190 -15.68 -3.16 16.40
N GLU A 191 -16.33 -2.38 17.26
CA GLU A 191 -17.79 -2.25 17.34
C GLU A 191 -18.40 -1.65 16.06
N ALA A 192 -17.69 -0.71 15.41
CA ALA A 192 -18.05 -0.19 14.10
C ALA A 192 -17.89 -1.23 12.97
N GLY A 193 -17.15 -2.32 13.21
CA GLY A 193 -16.98 -3.42 12.27
C GLY A 193 -15.73 -3.34 11.40
N LEU A 194 -14.66 -2.69 11.87
CA LEU A 194 -13.34 -2.71 11.22
C LEU A 194 -12.77 -4.13 11.21
N ASN A 195 -12.28 -4.59 10.06
CA ASN A 195 -11.77 -5.96 9.92
C ASN A 195 -10.28 -6.08 10.24
N GLU A 196 -9.52 -5.03 9.97
CA GLU A 196 -8.07 -5.05 9.95
C GLU A 196 -7.48 -3.69 10.34
N ILE A 197 -6.43 -3.69 11.16
CA ILE A 197 -5.65 -2.48 11.50
C ILE A 197 -4.16 -2.75 11.31
N ARG A 198 -3.44 -1.77 10.77
CA ARG A 198 -2.01 -1.86 10.48
C ARG A 198 -1.27 -0.73 11.18
N PHE A 199 -0.29 -1.09 12.01
CA PHE A 199 0.53 -0.15 12.74
C PHE A 199 1.83 0.12 11.99
N ASN A 200 2.13 1.39 11.75
CA ASN A 200 3.42 1.81 11.21
C ASN A 200 4.42 1.96 12.37
N LEU A 201 5.09 0.86 12.69
CA LEU A 201 6.01 0.79 13.82
C LEU A 201 7.32 1.58 13.57
N GLY A 202 7.77 1.65 12.32
CA GLY A 202 8.92 2.48 11.92
C GLY A 202 8.67 3.98 12.06
N ALA A 203 7.42 4.42 12.00
CA ALA A 203 7.05 5.82 12.25
C ALA A 203 7.34 6.28 13.69
N THR A 204 7.51 5.33 14.61
CA THR A 204 7.69 5.60 16.05
C THR A 204 8.98 5.02 16.60
N ASN A 205 9.90 4.59 15.73
CA ASN A 205 11.14 3.90 16.09
C ASN A 205 10.89 2.75 17.08
N CYS A 206 9.89 1.92 16.79
CA CYS A 206 9.51 0.80 17.65
C CYS A 206 9.21 1.21 19.11
N ALA A 207 8.48 2.31 19.31
CA ALA A 207 8.11 2.77 20.66
C ALA A 207 7.32 1.70 21.44
N ASP A 208 7.67 1.47 22.71
CA ASP A 208 7.05 0.42 23.54
C ASP A 208 5.54 0.64 23.72
N LYS A 209 5.12 1.92 23.77
CA LYS A 209 3.69 2.28 23.80
C LYS A 209 2.95 1.74 22.58
N VAL A 210 3.55 1.83 21.39
CA VAL A 210 2.92 1.37 20.15
C VAL A 210 2.90 -0.15 20.08
N ILE A 211 3.98 -0.81 20.52
CA ILE A 211 4.02 -2.29 20.66
C ILE A 211 2.90 -2.76 21.60
N LYS A 212 2.72 -2.10 22.75
CA LYS A 212 1.59 -2.37 23.66
C LYS A 212 0.24 -2.15 22.98
N ASN A 213 0.10 -1.10 22.19
CA ASN A 213 -1.13 -0.80 21.45
C ASN A 213 -1.45 -1.85 20.37
N ILE A 214 -0.44 -2.46 19.73
CA ILE A 214 -0.63 -3.61 18.83
C ILE A 214 -1.24 -4.79 19.60
N GLY A 215 -0.65 -5.16 20.74
CA GLY A 215 -1.19 -6.24 21.57
C GLY A 215 -2.59 -5.95 22.11
N LEU A 216 -2.89 -4.68 22.39
CA LEU A 216 -4.22 -4.22 22.79
C LEU A 216 -5.23 -4.33 21.66
N ALA A 217 -4.87 -3.88 20.45
CA ALA A 217 -5.72 -3.99 19.27
C ALA A 217 -6.10 -5.44 18.99
N LYS A 218 -5.18 -6.39 19.24
CA LYS A 218 -5.41 -7.81 19.00
C LYS A 218 -6.53 -8.42 19.86
N LYS A 219 -6.87 -7.79 20.99
CA LYS A 219 -8.02 -8.20 21.81
C LYS A 219 -9.37 -7.91 21.17
N TYR A 220 -9.43 -6.91 20.28
CA TYR A 220 -10.70 -6.36 19.76
C TYR A 220 -10.85 -6.51 18.24
N ILE A 221 -9.76 -6.33 17.49
CA ILE A 221 -9.78 -6.32 16.03
C ILE A 221 -9.27 -7.67 15.51
N LYS A 222 -10.01 -8.24 14.54
CA LYS A 222 -9.78 -9.60 14.04
C LYS A 222 -8.37 -9.79 13.48
N ASN A 223 -7.93 -8.85 12.64
CA ASN A 223 -6.62 -8.89 12.00
C ASN A 223 -5.81 -7.65 12.39
N VAL A 224 -4.63 -7.85 12.96
CA VAL A 224 -3.72 -6.78 13.38
C VAL A 224 -2.37 -7.06 12.74
N GLY A 225 -1.82 -6.08 12.05
CA GLY A 225 -0.52 -6.21 11.42
C GLY A 225 0.38 -5.01 11.63
N ILE A 226 1.62 -5.17 11.21
CA ILE A 226 2.57 -4.07 11.03
C ILE A 226 2.64 -3.74 9.55
N GLU A 227 2.60 -2.46 9.21
CA GLU A 227 2.94 -1.99 7.87
C GLU A 227 3.85 -0.77 7.92
N THR A 228 5.11 -0.97 7.51
CA THR A 228 6.18 0.00 7.68
C THR A 228 7.21 -0.17 6.56
N PRO A 229 7.63 0.90 5.86
CA PRO A 229 8.78 0.81 4.97
C PRO A 229 10.03 0.30 5.69
N MET A 230 10.76 -0.64 5.08
CA MET A 230 11.99 -1.18 5.67
C MET A 230 13.16 -0.18 5.64
N THR A 231 13.20 0.74 6.61
CA THR A 231 14.37 1.61 6.84
C THR A 231 15.45 0.91 7.69
N PRO A 232 16.73 1.32 7.61
CA PRO A 232 17.78 0.76 8.46
C PRO A 232 17.45 0.87 9.95
N GLU A 233 16.93 2.01 10.40
CA GLU A 233 16.60 2.24 11.81
C GLU A 233 15.44 1.37 12.29
N PHE A 234 14.43 1.15 11.42
CA PHE A 234 13.35 0.24 11.73
C PHE A 234 13.85 -1.21 11.81
N PHE A 235 14.71 -1.63 10.89
CA PHE A 235 15.30 -2.97 10.91
C PHE A 235 16.04 -3.22 12.23
N GLU A 236 16.94 -2.31 12.62
CA GLU A 236 17.67 -2.42 13.89
C GLU A 236 16.71 -2.45 15.09
N GLY A 237 15.80 -1.47 15.19
CA GLY A 237 14.86 -1.39 16.31
C GLY A 237 13.87 -2.57 16.39
N PHE A 238 13.48 -3.14 15.24
CA PHE A 238 12.65 -4.34 15.21
C PHE A 238 13.40 -5.54 15.80
N PHE A 239 14.68 -5.73 15.43
CA PHE A 239 15.47 -6.85 15.93
C PHE A 239 15.81 -6.70 17.42
N GLU A 240 16.05 -5.48 17.90
CA GLU A 240 16.23 -5.21 19.34
C GLU A 240 14.98 -5.58 20.16
N LYS A 241 13.78 -5.35 19.61
CA LYS A 241 12.50 -5.56 20.30
C LYS A 241 11.70 -6.74 19.76
N LYS A 242 12.36 -7.67 19.06
CA LYS A 242 11.72 -8.74 18.30
C LYS A 242 10.75 -9.56 19.15
N GLU A 243 11.18 -10.01 20.32
CA GLU A 243 10.34 -10.80 21.22
C GLU A 243 9.09 -10.03 21.64
N ALA A 244 9.27 -8.81 22.15
CA ALA A 244 8.16 -7.95 22.57
C ALA A 244 7.16 -7.68 21.43
N ILE A 245 7.64 -7.52 20.19
CA ILE A 245 6.79 -7.32 19.01
C ILE A 245 6.02 -8.60 18.68
N LEU A 246 6.70 -9.74 18.59
CA LEU A 246 6.06 -11.02 18.23
C LEU A 246 5.08 -11.51 19.31
N ASP A 247 5.36 -11.23 20.59
CA ASP A 247 4.49 -11.58 21.73
C ASP A 247 3.16 -10.81 21.74
N THR A 248 3.02 -9.77 20.92
CA THR A 248 1.71 -9.11 20.70
C THR A 248 0.70 -9.99 19.99
N ASN A 249 1.12 -11.12 19.41
CA ASN A 249 0.30 -12.03 18.59
C ASN A 249 -0.34 -11.35 17.36
N LEU A 250 0.35 -10.36 16.78
CA LEU A 250 0.01 -9.79 15.48
C LEU A 250 -0.03 -10.88 14.38
N ASP A 251 -0.88 -10.71 13.37
CA ASP A 251 -1.17 -11.72 12.36
C ASP A 251 -0.20 -11.69 11.17
N PHE A 252 0.32 -10.52 10.81
CA PHE A 252 1.20 -10.34 9.67
C PHE A 252 2.07 -9.08 9.78
N ILE A 253 3.18 -9.06 9.03
CA ILE A 253 4.10 -7.94 8.92
C ILE A 253 4.31 -7.68 7.42
N ASN A 254 4.04 -6.45 6.98
CA ASN A 254 4.27 -5.98 5.62
C ASN A 254 5.35 -4.88 5.67
N CYS A 255 6.53 -5.14 5.13
CA CYS A 255 7.63 -4.17 5.16
C CYS A 255 8.36 -4.07 3.82
#